data_AF-A0A7J9WBP4-F1
#
_entry.id   AF-A0A7J9WBP4-F1
#
_cell.length_a   1.000
_cell.length_b   1.000
_cell.length_c   1.000
_cell.angle_alpha   90.00
_cell.angle_beta   90.00
_cell.angle_gamma   90.00
#
_symmetry.space_group_name_H-M   'P 1'
#
loop_
_entity.id
_entity.type
_entity.pdbx_description
1 polymer ?
#
loop_
_entity_poly.entity_id
_entity_poly.type
_entity_poly.pdbx_seq_one_letter_code
_entity_poly.pdbx_strand_id
1 'polypeptide(L)'
;MRRSTSTTTDDDTASTTGTPLRSGLPATAFATMVTAMSGSAATRPGRRTDRAPANPKLLMRSFRYRISRIGTRIVVATTITRLRIAPGTGGSETPRSMIPRIAGPTKYTAPARKRSDRSSSGVVYMVGHATGRRFAATRRGYSAAMSTGLRVSIIVIGDEILGGFVQDTNSGWLAERMQTLGFPLDRVTTVPDSFDAIDEALTAELGRGRPRLVLTSGGIGSTPDDVTFEAVARHLHMPLRLEPTINSRISSALTWTADQGMAVTSDHERSMRKMAMVPEGGYLLPGAPGFVPGVAVDIDGGLAAEGGATIVILPGVPGQLQRIFVDGVEPHLLAGRGRPQHVAEVSHPYPESTLSPVLDRLVAEYPDVHLGSYPGTECIVRLKGEKNRVEAAMELLSTYLDALNNDPAAARLAEAWRSRWR
;
A
#
# COMPACT_ATOMS: atom_id res chain seq x y z
N MET A 1 -37.67 -26.39 48.84
CA MET A 1 -38.28 -26.99 50.06
C MET A 1 -37.98 -28.49 50.03
N ARG A 2 -37.49 -29.08 51.14
CA ARG A 2 -37.01 -30.49 51.27
C ARG A 2 -35.77 -30.87 50.43
N ARG A 3 -35.13 -31.97 50.85
CA ARG A 3 -33.91 -32.62 50.32
C ARG A 3 -34.21 -34.11 50.05
N SER A 4 -33.36 -34.79 49.27
CA SER A 4 -33.04 -36.22 49.45
C SER A 4 -31.68 -36.54 48.79
N THR A 5 -30.96 -37.55 49.31
CA THR A 5 -29.56 -37.86 48.95
C THR A 5 -29.24 -39.35 49.17
N SER A 6 -28.68 -40.01 48.15
CA SER A 6 -27.96 -41.31 48.18
C SER A 6 -27.40 -41.56 46.75
N THR A 7 -26.20 -42.09 46.43
CA THR A 7 -25.31 -43.14 46.99
C THR A 7 -25.97 -44.54 46.93
N THR A 8 -25.32 -45.65 46.53
CA THR A 8 -23.89 -45.96 46.26
C THR A 8 -23.78 -47.30 45.46
N THR A 9 -22.60 -47.62 44.88
CA THR A 9 -22.02 -48.98 44.61
C THR A 9 -22.79 -50.02 43.75
N ASP A 10 -22.20 -50.97 42.99
CA ASP A 10 -20.83 -51.26 42.48
C ASP A 10 -20.91 -52.36 41.37
N ASP A 11 -19.86 -52.49 40.53
CA ASP A 11 -19.37 -53.68 39.76
C ASP A 11 -20.34 -54.52 38.85
N ASP A 12 -19.94 -55.44 37.94
CA ASP A 12 -18.67 -56.18 37.76
C ASP A 12 -18.45 -56.76 36.31
N THR A 13 -17.23 -57.25 36.04
CA THR A 13 -16.77 -58.24 35.03
C THR A 13 -16.76 -57.96 33.51
N ALA A 14 -15.55 -57.98 32.91
CA ALA A 14 -15.11 -58.97 31.88
C ALA A 14 -13.63 -58.75 31.44
N SER A 15 -12.89 -59.80 31.07
CA SER A 15 -11.45 -59.73 30.66
C SER A 15 -11.01 -60.96 29.81
N THR A 16 -9.79 -61.08 29.26
CA THR A 16 -8.65 -60.11 29.17
C THR A 16 -8.29 -59.82 27.69
N THR A 17 -7.15 -60.05 27.01
CA THR A 17 -5.78 -60.62 27.23
C THR A 17 -4.78 -59.97 26.24
N GLY A 18 -3.45 -60.13 26.44
CA GLY A 18 -2.44 -60.03 25.37
C GLY A 18 -1.40 -58.88 25.45
N THR A 19 -0.11 -59.19 25.34
CA THR A 19 1.03 -58.21 25.35
C THR A 19 2.25 -58.80 24.59
N PRO A 20 3.40 -58.09 24.43
CA PRO A 20 3.83 -57.44 23.17
C PRO A 20 5.03 -58.12 22.48
N LEU A 21 5.48 -57.61 21.32
CA LEU A 21 6.90 -57.69 20.90
C LEU A 21 7.33 -56.70 19.78
N ARG A 22 8.66 -56.61 19.64
CA ARG A 22 9.57 -55.90 18.70
C ARG A 22 9.29 -56.15 17.19
N SER A 23 9.88 -55.45 16.19
CA SER A 23 10.84 -54.32 16.06
C SER A 23 10.99 -53.90 14.58
N GLY A 24 11.55 -52.70 14.27
CA GLY A 24 12.06 -52.40 12.91
C GLY A 24 12.61 -50.98 12.72
N LEU A 25 13.89 -50.87 12.34
CA LEU A 25 14.62 -49.66 11.90
C LEU A 25 15.10 -49.91 10.43
N PRO A 26 15.50 -48.90 9.61
CA PRO A 26 16.59 -47.97 9.91
C PRO A 26 16.44 -46.53 9.39
N ALA A 27 17.46 -45.70 9.68
CA ALA A 27 17.64 -44.36 9.13
C ALA A 27 19.03 -44.20 8.48
N THR A 28 19.09 -43.43 7.41
CA THR A 28 20.30 -42.93 6.71
C THR A 28 19.90 -41.68 5.92
N ALA A 29 20.76 -40.69 5.66
CA ALA A 29 22.00 -40.26 6.30
C ALA A 29 22.34 -38.84 5.78
N PHE A 30 23.02 -38.00 6.58
CA PHE A 30 24.19 -37.18 6.20
C PHE A 30 24.48 -36.11 7.27
N ALA A 31 25.61 -36.24 7.98
CA ALA A 31 26.16 -35.22 8.87
C ALA A 31 27.68 -35.37 8.99
N THR A 32 28.42 -34.57 8.21
CA THR A 32 29.88 -34.38 8.27
C THR A 32 30.10 -32.92 7.87
N MET A 33 30.93 -32.09 8.52
CA MET A 33 32.23 -32.36 9.15
C MET A 33 32.47 -31.40 10.35
N VAL A 34 33.36 -31.78 11.28
CA VAL A 34 33.70 -31.03 12.51
C VAL A 34 35.23 -31.04 12.72
N THR A 35 35.74 -30.16 13.60
CA THR A 35 37.16 -29.98 14.04
C THR A 35 38.08 -29.34 12.97
N ALA A 36 39.08 -28.52 13.30
CA ALA A 36 39.64 -28.07 14.59
C ALA A 36 40.00 -26.54 14.49
N MET A 37 40.50 -25.80 15.49
CA MET A 37 41.22 -26.13 16.73
C MET A 37 40.85 -25.21 17.90
N SER A 38 41.11 -25.67 19.12
CA SER A 38 41.17 -24.86 20.35
C SER A 38 42.62 -24.53 20.74
N GLY A 39 42.82 -23.41 21.44
CA GLY A 39 44.12 -23.00 21.99
C GLY A 39 43.92 -22.07 23.19
N SER A 40 44.70 -22.25 24.25
CA SER A 40 44.47 -21.63 25.58
C SER A 40 45.74 -21.01 26.15
N ALA A 41 45.62 -19.84 26.80
CA ALA A 41 46.58 -19.33 27.78
C ALA A 41 46.00 -18.16 28.61
N ALA A 42 46.30 -18.15 29.92
CA ALA A 42 46.38 -16.93 30.75
C ALA A 42 47.85 -16.43 30.72
N THR A 43 48.30 -15.27 31.22
CA THR A 43 47.95 -14.57 32.48
C THR A 43 48.43 -13.09 32.48
N ARG A 44 48.07 -12.32 33.53
CA ARG A 44 48.47 -10.95 33.93
C ARG A 44 50.01 -10.71 34.09
N PRO A 45 50.51 -9.47 34.40
CA PRO A 45 50.10 -8.10 33.96
C PRO A 45 51.24 -7.06 33.72
N GLY A 46 50.94 -5.98 32.97
CA GLY A 46 51.19 -4.59 33.41
C GLY A 46 52.51 -3.83 33.13
N ARG A 47 52.39 -2.62 32.56
CA ARG A 47 53.10 -1.39 33.01
C ARG A 47 52.43 -0.11 32.46
N ARG A 48 52.54 1.01 33.19
CA ARG A 48 52.18 2.37 32.71
C ARG A 48 53.34 2.98 31.92
N THR A 49 53.02 3.80 30.91
CA THR A 49 53.67 5.09 30.63
C THR A 49 52.63 6.09 30.14
N ASP A 50 52.82 7.37 30.46
CA ASP A 50 51.80 8.41 30.29
C ASP A 50 51.85 9.07 28.91
N ARG A 51 50.67 9.37 28.34
CA ARG A 51 50.44 10.51 27.45
C ARG A 51 48.95 10.75 27.18
N ALA A 52 48.51 11.97 27.44
CA ALA A 52 47.24 12.54 26.99
C ALA A 52 47.44 14.05 26.74
N PRO A 53 46.53 14.73 26.01
CA PRO A 53 45.45 14.22 25.18
C PRO A 53 45.71 14.42 23.67
N ALA A 54 45.04 13.64 22.83
CA ALA A 54 44.94 13.93 21.40
C ALA A 54 43.53 13.59 20.91
N ASN A 55 42.78 14.59 20.46
CA ASN A 55 41.43 14.39 19.91
C ASN A 55 41.49 13.48 18.68
N PRO A 56 40.90 12.27 18.70
CA PRO A 56 40.56 11.59 17.46
C PRO A 56 39.41 12.39 16.83
N LYS A 57 39.73 13.25 15.86
CA LYS A 57 38.71 13.85 15.00
C LYS A 57 37.85 12.71 14.47
N LEU A 58 36.54 12.72 14.76
CA LEU A 58 35.62 11.75 14.16
C LEU A 58 35.73 11.90 12.65
N LEU A 59 36.40 10.94 12.00
CA LEU A 59 36.48 10.89 10.56
C LEU A 59 35.12 10.38 10.06
N MET A 60 34.13 11.28 10.02
CA MET A 60 32.85 11.03 9.40
C MET A 60 33.11 10.64 7.95
N ARG A 61 33.10 9.33 7.70
CA ARG A 61 32.93 8.75 6.37
C ARG A 61 31.55 9.15 5.90
N SER A 62 31.47 10.35 5.31
CA SER A 62 30.28 10.84 4.65
C SER A 62 30.00 9.92 3.47
N PHE A 63 29.11 8.95 3.69
CA PHE A 63 28.56 8.08 2.66
C PHE A 63 27.66 8.91 1.74
N ARG A 64 28.30 9.72 0.88
CA ARG A 64 27.67 10.37 -0.27
C ARG A 64 27.24 9.25 -1.22
N TYR A 65 25.97 8.85 -1.13
CA TYR A 65 25.36 7.90 -2.07
C TYR A 65 25.33 8.51 -3.48
N ARG A 66 26.42 8.31 -4.22
CA ARG A 66 26.55 8.72 -5.62
C ARG A 66 25.85 7.67 -6.48
N ILE A 67 24.56 7.86 -6.73
CA ILE A 67 23.74 6.95 -7.55
C ILE A 67 24.22 6.99 -9.01
N SER A 68 25.12 6.08 -9.38
CA SER A 68 25.53 5.81 -10.75
C SER A 68 24.59 4.77 -11.38
N ARG A 69 23.80 5.16 -12.39
CA ARG A 69 22.93 4.26 -13.17
C ARG A 69 23.74 3.22 -13.96
N ILE A 70 23.68 1.94 -13.57
CA ILE A 70 24.09 0.79 -14.41
C ILE A 70 23.14 -0.41 -14.16
N GLY A 71 22.62 -1.01 -15.24
CA GLY A 71 22.37 -2.47 -15.41
C GLY A 71 21.51 -3.29 -14.42
N THR A 72 20.20 -3.36 -14.68
CA THR A 72 19.40 -4.60 -14.88
C THR A 72 19.55 -5.86 -13.97
N ARG A 73 18.51 -6.13 -13.15
CA ARG A 73 17.76 -7.43 -12.94
C ARG A 73 16.72 -7.25 -11.79
N ILE A 74 15.41 -7.55 -11.89
CA ILE A 74 14.63 -8.80 -12.19
C ILE A 74 14.52 -9.72 -10.94
N VAL A 75 13.36 -10.21 -10.48
CA VAL A 75 11.89 -9.98 -10.74
C VAL A 75 11.07 -10.69 -9.63
N VAL A 76 9.84 -10.23 -9.32
CA VAL A 76 8.69 -11.14 -9.03
C VAL A 76 7.38 -10.56 -9.63
N ALA A 77 6.79 -11.31 -10.57
CA ALA A 77 5.37 -11.37 -10.95
C ALA A 77 4.49 -10.09 -11.01
N THR A 78 4.88 -9.07 -11.78
CA THR A 78 3.99 -8.47 -12.82
C THR A 78 4.86 -7.87 -13.92
N THR A 79 4.65 -8.28 -15.17
CA THR A 79 5.53 -7.89 -16.29
C THR A 79 5.23 -6.47 -16.76
N ILE A 80 5.93 -5.47 -16.21
CA ILE A 80 5.91 -4.11 -16.75
C ILE A 80 6.78 -4.07 -18.02
N THR A 81 6.16 -4.34 -19.17
CA THR A 81 6.83 -4.27 -20.49
C THR A 81 7.09 -2.81 -20.86
N ARG A 82 8.26 -2.28 -20.49
CA ARG A 82 8.70 -0.94 -20.92
C ARG A 82 9.27 -0.99 -22.32
N LEU A 83 8.41 -0.80 -23.32
CA LEU A 83 8.84 -0.55 -24.69
C LEU A 83 9.65 0.76 -24.74
N ARG A 84 10.81 0.74 -25.39
CA ARG A 84 11.64 1.93 -25.60
C ARG A 84 11.99 2.05 -27.08
N ILE A 85 11.17 2.80 -27.79
CA ILE A 85 11.34 3.07 -29.22
C ILE A 85 12.65 3.85 -29.42
N ALA A 86 13.46 3.41 -30.39
CA ALA A 86 14.73 4.02 -30.75
C ALA A 86 14.65 4.61 -32.16
N PRO A 87 15.32 5.74 -32.47
CA PRO A 87 15.25 6.34 -33.80
C PRO A 87 15.89 5.45 -34.86
N GLY A 88 15.13 5.05 -35.88
CA GLY A 88 15.65 4.34 -37.04
C GLY A 88 16.39 5.29 -37.99
N THR A 89 17.59 4.92 -38.43
CA THR A 89 18.31 5.62 -39.51
C THR A 89 17.69 5.26 -40.85
N GLY A 90 17.11 6.25 -41.55
CA GLY A 90 16.40 6.02 -42.80
C GLY A 90 17.29 5.67 -44.00
N GLY A 91 16.82 4.72 -44.81
CA GLY A 91 17.22 4.55 -46.22
C GLY A 91 16.05 4.97 -47.11
N SER A 92 16.35 5.63 -48.23
CA SER A 92 15.33 6.23 -49.11
C SER A 92 14.88 5.29 -50.23
N GLU A 93 13.57 5.22 -50.49
CA GLU A 93 12.99 5.40 -51.83
C GLU A 93 11.47 5.59 -51.76
N THR A 94 10.88 6.19 -52.80
CA THR A 94 9.45 6.56 -52.85
C THR A 94 8.75 6.03 -54.09
N PRO A 95 7.47 5.68 -53.98
CA PRO A 95 6.51 6.01 -55.03
C PRO A 95 5.33 6.86 -54.51
N ARG A 96 4.71 7.63 -55.43
CA ARG A 96 3.54 8.49 -55.16
C ARG A 96 2.24 7.68 -55.17
N SER A 97 1.24 8.08 -54.39
CA SER A 97 -0.03 8.63 -54.96
C SER A 97 -1.05 9.10 -53.89
N MET A 98 -1.99 9.93 -54.37
CA MET A 98 -3.32 10.27 -53.81
C MET A 98 -3.47 10.69 -52.34
N ILE A 99 -3.70 12.00 -52.14
CA ILE A 99 -4.32 12.59 -50.94
C ILE A 99 -5.63 13.28 -51.37
N PRO A 100 -6.79 13.02 -50.74
CA PRO A 100 -8.02 13.78 -50.98
C PRO A 100 -7.96 15.16 -50.29
N ARG A 101 -8.37 16.22 -51.00
CA ARG A 101 -8.42 17.59 -50.45
C ARG A 101 -9.59 17.75 -49.49
N ILE A 102 -9.33 18.09 -48.23
CA ILE A 102 -10.35 18.56 -47.29
C ILE A 102 -10.63 20.05 -47.57
N ALA A 103 -11.90 20.44 -47.52
CA ALA A 103 -12.34 21.82 -47.78
C ALA A 103 -12.01 22.77 -46.62
N GLY A 104 -11.62 24.01 -46.95
CA GLY A 104 -11.34 25.05 -45.94
C GLY A 104 -12.62 25.67 -45.35
N PRO A 105 -12.58 26.18 -44.11
CA PRO A 105 -13.75 26.74 -43.43
C PRO A 105 -14.21 28.07 -44.05
N THR A 106 -15.53 28.30 -44.04
CA THR A 106 -16.17 29.52 -44.53
C THR A 106 -15.97 30.71 -43.60
N LYS A 107 -15.95 31.92 -44.17
CA LYS A 107 -15.74 33.18 -43.44
C LYS A 107 -16.97 33.53 -42.60
N TYR A 108 -16.77 33.79 -41.30
CA TYR A 108 -17.78 34.38 -40.43
C TYR A 108 -17.67 35.91 -40.48
N THR A 109 -18.78 36.62 -40.69
CA THR A 109 -18.81 38.09 -40.76
C THR A 109 -19.34 38.70 -39.46
N ALA A 110 -18.65 39.73 -38.95
CA ALA A 110 -19.02 40.44 -37.72
C ALA A 110 -19.76 41.76 -38.03
N PRO A 111 -20.88 42.08 -37.35
CA PRO A 111 -21.55 43.38 -37.47
C PRO A 111 -20.82 44.48 -36.68
N ALA A 112 -21.08 45.73 -37.04
CA ALA A 112 -20.27 46.89 -36.64
C ALA A 112 -20.54 47.43 -35.23
N ARG A 113 -19.49 48.02 -34.62
CA ARG A 113 -19.62 48.86 -33.41
C ARG A 113 -20.23 50.23 -33.75
N LYS A 114 -21.16 50.71 -32.92
CA LYS A 114 -21.36 52.15 -32.68
C LYS A 114 -20.71 52.54 -31.35
N ARG A 115 -20.18 53.77 -31.27
CA ARG A 115 -19.74 54.42 -30.02
C ARG A 115 -20.84 55.37 -29.54
N SER A 116 -21.03 55.42 -28.23
CA SER A 116 -21.54 56.56 -27.46
C SER A 116 -20.87 56.53 -26.09
N ASP A 117 -20.85 57.66 -25.39
CA ASP A 117 -19.85 57.92 -24.36
C ASP A 117 -20.19 57.46 -22.92
N ARG A 118 -19.19 57.67 -22.05
CA ARG A 118 -19.15 57.61 -20.57
C ARG A 118 -20.52 57.87 -19.86
N SER A 119 -20.81 57.33 -18.68
CA SER A 119 -19.90 57.20 -17.51
C SER A 119 -20.33 56.19 -16.43
N SER A 120 -19.36 55.84 -15.56
CA SER A 120 -19.49 55.45 -14.13
C SER A 120 -20.51 54.37 -13.68
N SER A 121 -19.96 53.19 -13.40
CA SER A 121 -20.03 52.49 -12.08
C SER A 121 -21.39 52.11 -11.46
N GLY A 122 -21.64 50.79 -11.32
CA GLY A 122 -22.63 50.24 -10.39
C GLY A 122 -23.52 49.13 -10.98
N VAL A 123 -22.98 47.91 -11.15
CA VAL A 123 -23.76 46.79 -11.69
C VAL A 123 -24.63 46.15 -10.60
N VAL A 124 -25.95 46.20 -10.79
CA VAL A 124 -26.94 45.46 -10.01
C VAL A 124 -27.00 44.01 -10.49
N TYR A 125 -27.06 43.04 -9.57
CA TYR A 125 -27.29 41.64 -9.90
C TYR A 125 -28.73 41.42 -10.37
N MET A 126 -28.92 41.14 -11.66
CA MET A 126 -30.20 40.68 -12.22
C MET A 126 -30.16 39.18 -12.48
N VAL A 127 -31.10 38.43 -11.90
CA VAL A 127 -31.22 36.97 -12.04
C VAL A 127 -31.86 36.62 -13.38
N GLY A 128 -31.03 36.25 -14.36
CA GLY A 128 -31.48 35.79 -15.67
C GLY A 128 -31.89 34.32 -15.67
N HIS A 129 -33.19 34.02 -15.75
CA HIS A 129 -33.68 32.66 -16.01
C HIS A 129 -33.27 32.18 -17.41
N ALA A 130 -32.27 31.31 -17.49
CA ALA A 130 -31.91 30.59 -18.70
C ALA A 130 -32.68 29.27 -18.81
N THR A 131 -33.19 28.94 -20.01
CA THR A 131 -34.05 27.77 -20.22
C THR A 131 -33.29 26.44 -20.10
N GLY A 132 -33.88 25.51 -19.35
CA GLY A 132 -33.23 24.25 -18.96
C GLY A 132 -33.05 23.24 -20.08
N ARG A 133 -31.99 23.36 -20.89
CA ARG A 133 -31.40 22.19 -21.53
C ARG A 133 -30.68 21.36 -20.47
N ARG A 134 -31.28 20.24 -20.05
CA ARG A 134 -30.61 19.22 -19.25
C ARG A 134 -29.44 18.65 -20.05
N PHE A 135 -28.23 19.16 -19.79
CA PHE A 135 -27.03 18.39 -20.04
C PHE A 135 -27.09 17.16 -19.13
N ALA A 136 -27.53 16.04 -19.69
CA ALA A 136 -27.37 14.74 -19.07
C ALA A 136 -25.86 14.46 -19.01
N ALA A 137 -25.23 14.88 -17.92
CA ALA A 137 -23.88 14.50 -17.58
C ALA A 137 -23.88 12.99 -17.33
N THR A 138 -23.76 12.22 -18.42
CA THR A 138 -23.48 10.80 -18.36
C THR A 138 -22.18 10.63 -17.61
N ARG A 139 -22.30 10.29 -16.32
CA ARG A 139 -21.24 9.64 -15.57
C ARG A 139 -20.97 8.29 -16.22
N ARG A 140 -20.27 8.30 -17.36
CA ARG A 140 -19.41 7.20 -17.80
C ARG A 140 -18.26 7.15 -16.79
N GLY A 141 -18.57 6.70 -15.57
CA GLY A 141 -17.53 6.23 -14.68
C GLY A 141 -16.83 5.08 -15.38
N TYR A 142 -15.52 4.95 -15.14
CA TYR A 142 -14.81 3.71 -15.49
C TYR A 142 -15.63 2.53 -14.99
N SER A 143 -15.90 1.57 -15.87
CA SER A 143 -16.77 0.45 -15.55
C SER A 143 -16.23 -0.27 -14.31
N ALA A 144 -17.12 -0.76 -13.44
CA ALA A 144 -16.74 -1.53 -12.25
C ALA A 144 -16.23 -2.96 -12.59
N ALA A 145 -15.64 -3.12 -13.77
CA ALA A 145 -15.08 -4.35 -14.28
C ALA A 145 -13.89 -4.78 -13.39
N MET A 146 -14.01 -5.98 -12.82
CA MET A 146 -12.96 -6.66 -12.06
C MET A 146 -12.56 -6.04 -10.71
N SER A 147 -13.50 -5.41 -9.98
CA SER A 147 -13.37 -5.39 -8.51
C SER A 147 -13.61 -6.79 -7.93
N THR A 148 -12.83 -7.21 -6.94
CA THR A 148 -12.85 -8.55 -6.31
C THR A 148 -13.99 -8.76 -5.31
N GLY A 149 -15.02 -7.91 -5.32
CA GLY A 149 -16.05 -7.81 -4.26
C GLY A 149 -15.51 -7.15 -2.99
N LEU A 150 -14.39 -7.66 -2.45
CA LEU A 150 -13.68 -7.11 -1.30
C LEU A 150 -13.32 -5.63 -1.51
N ARG A 151 -13.76 -4.81 -0.57
CA ARG A 151 -13.47 -3.38 -0.48
C ARG A 151 -12.38 -3.14 0.55
N VAL A 152 -11.45 -2.24 0.26
CA VAL A 152 -10.28 -2.00 1.13
C VAL A 152 -10.08 -0.51 1.38
N SER A 153 -9.85 -0.15 2.63
CA SER A 153 -9.60 1.22 3.08
C SER A 153 -8.50 1.27 4.14
N ILE A 154 -7.80 2.41 4.25
CA ILE A 154 -6.75 2.64 5.25
C ILE A 154 -7.14 3.80 6.18
N ILE A 155 -6.99 3.59 7.49
CA ILE A 155 -7.04 4.63 8.52
C ILE A 155 -5.60 4.82 9.04
N VAL A 156 -4.96 5.92 8.66
CA VAL A 156 -3.65 6.34 9.19
C VAL A 156 -3.91 7.11 10.48
N ILE A 157 -3.20 6.77 11.55
CA ILE A 157 -3.41 7.30 12.89
C ILE A 157 -2.06 7.90 13.32
N GLY A 158 -2.02 9.21 13.55
CA GLY A 158 -0.76 9.93 13.80
C GLY A 158 -0.91 11.45 13.73
N ASP A 159 -0.84 12.12 14.89
CA ASP A 159 -0.77 13.58 15.01
C ASP A 159 0.45 14.15 14.27
N GLU A 160 1.56 13.41 14.19
CA GLU A 160 2.78 13.80 13.50
C GLU A 160 2.64 13.73 11.96
N ILE A 161 1.71 12.91 11.46
CA ILE A 161 1.30 12.85 10.06
C ILE A 161 0.41 14.05 9.72
N LEU A 162 -0.58 14.36 10.57
CA LEU A 162 -1.47 15.51 10.37
C LEU A 162 -0.73 16.85 10.53
N GLY A 163 0.23 16.94 11.44
CA GLY A 163 1.14 18.09 11.57
C GLY A 163 2.18 18.20 10.45
N GLY A 164 2.29 17.18 9.57
CA GLY A 164 3.25 17.16 8.46
C GLY A 164 4.72 17.02 8.89
N PHE A 165 4.99 16.62 10.14
CA PHE A 165 6.33 16.38 10.66
C PHE A 165 6.93 15.08 10.11
N VAL A 166 6.09 14.08 9.86
CA VAL A 166 6.45 12.84 9.16
C VAL A 166 5.60 12.71 7.90
N GLN A 167 6.24 12.38 6.78
CA GLN A 167 5.51 12.03 5.57
C GLN A 167 4.98 10.60 5.68
N ASP A 168 3.66 10.42 5.56
CA ASP A 168 3.07 9.09 5.40
C ASP A 168 3.65 8.39 4.15
N THR A 169 4.31 7.27 4.41
CA THR A 169 4.82 6.34 3.39
C THR A 169 4.16 4.96 3.50
N ASN A 170 3.36 4.72 4.55
CA ASN A 170 2.69 3.45 4.80
C ASN A 170 1.46 3.31 3.91
N SER A 171 0.62 4.34 3.78
CA SER A 171 -0.56 4.26 2.91
C SER A 171 -0.17 4.15 1.44
N GLY A 172 0.90 4.82 1.01
CA GLY A 172 1.47 4.71 -0.33
C GLY A 172 1.99 3.30 -0.64
N TRP A 173 2.75 2.71 0.26
CA TRP A 173 3.24 1.33 0.11
C TRP A 173 2.10 0.31 0.13
N LEU A 174 1.14 0.46 1.05
CA LEU A 174 -0.05 -0.40 1.11
C LEU A 174 -0.90 -0.25 -0.16
N ALA A 175 -1.05 0.96 -0.71
CA ALA A 175 -1.77 1.18 -1.96
C ALA A 175 -1.11 0.46 -3.14
N GLU A 176 0.22 0.51 -3.26
CA GLU A 176 0.97 -0.22 -4.28
C GLU A 176 0.84 -1.74 -4.10
N ARG A 177 1.01 -2.24 -2.87
CA ARG A 177 0.93 -3.68 -2.57
C ARG A 177 -0.48 -4.23 -2.80
N MET A 178 -1.51 -3.56 -2.28
CA MET A 178 -2.91 -3.95 -2.46
C MET A 178 -3.35 -3.85 -3.93
N GLN A 179 -2.94 -2.82 -4.66
CA GLN A 179 -3.15 -2.74 -6.12
C GLN A 179 -2.52 -3.93 -6.87
N THR A 180 -1.30 -4.32 -6.49
CA THR A 180 -0.58 -5.46 -7.10
C THR A 180 -1.30 -6.79 -6.84
N LEU A 181 -1.87 -6.95 -5.64
CA LEU A 181 -2.67 -8.11 -5.26
C LEU A 181 -4.10 -8.11 -5.87
N GLY A 182 -4.50 -7.05 -6.57
CA GLY A 182 -5.82 -6.94 -7.20
C GLY A 182 -6.92 -6.34 -6.30
N PHE A 183 -6.54 -5.61 -5.26
CA PHE A 183 -7.43 -4.93 -4.31
C PHE A 183 -7.15 -3.41 -4.27
N PRO A 184 -7.47 -2.64 -5.33
CA PRO A 184 -7.29 -1.20 -5.30
C PRO A 184 -8.09 -0.57 -4.13
N LEU A 185 -7.44 0.30 -3.36
CA LEU A 185 -8.05 0.96 -2.19
C LEU A 185 -9.20 1.89 -2.63
N ASP A 186 -10.28 1.92 -1.85
CA ASP A 186 -11.45 2.80 -2.10
C ASP A 186 -11.54 4.01 -1.16
N ARG A 187 -10.66 4.12 -0.15
CA ARG A 187 -10.35 5.35 0.61
C ARG A 187 -9.03 5.20 1.40
N VAL A 188 -8.34 6.31 1.62
CA VAL A 188 -7.36 6.51 2.70
C VAL A 188 -7.87 7.69 3.53
N THR A 189 -7.76 7.62 4.86
CA THR A 189 -8.16 8.69 5.78
C THR A 189 -7.10 8.79 6.87
N THR A 190 -6.72 10.01 7.26
CA THR A 190 -5.76 10.27 8.34
C THR A 190 -6.49 10.92 9.50
N VAL A 191 -6.25 10.45 10.72
CA VAL A 191 -6.90 10.94 11.96
C VAL A 191 -5.87 11.17 13.07
N PRO A 192 -6.18 12.07 14.02
CA PRO A 192 -5.35 12.28 15.22
C PRO A 192 -5.40 11.08 16.17
N ASP A 193 -4.43 11.00 17.08
CA ASP A 193 -4.30 9.95 18.10
C ASP A 193 -5.35 10.11 19.23
N SER A 194 -6.62 9.94 18.87
CA SER A 194 -7.75 10.15 19.77
C SER A 194 -8.88 9.15 19.53
N PHE A 195 -9.49 8.71 20.64
CA PHE A 195 -10.60 7.75 20.64
C PHE A 195 -11.72 8.14 19.68
N ASP A 196 -12.19 9.38 19.75
CA ASP A 196 -13.42 9.78 19.08
C ASP A 196 -13.19 9.96 17.56
N ALA A 197 -11.98 10.36 17.13
CA ALA A 197 -11.64 10.44 15.69
C ALA A 197 -11.39 9.05 15.07
N ILE A 198 -10.80 8.11 15.82
CA ILE A 198 -10.65 6.72 15.39
C ILE A 198 -12.03 6.04 15.31
N ASP A 199 -12.91 6.28 16.29
CA ASP A 199 -14.29 5.78 16.30
C ASP A 199 -15.12 6.35 15.13
N GLU A 200 -15.01 7.65 14.82
CA GLU A 200 -15.64 8.25 13.64
C GLU A 200 -15.12 7.60 12.34
N ALA A 201 -13.81 7.42 12.20
CA ALA A 201 -13.22 6.82 11.01
C ALA A 201 -13.61 5.33 10.84
N LEU A 202 -13.64 4.55 11.92
CA LEU A 202 -14.11 3.17 11.92
C LEU A 202 -15.60 3.08 11.55
N THR A 203 -16.45 3.90 12.18
CA THR A 203 -17.87 4.04 11.83
C THR A 203 -18.05 4.37 10.35
N ALA A 204 -17.29 5.34 9.85
CA ALA A 204 -17.35 5.80 8.47
C ALA A 204 -16.84 4.77 7.44
N GLU A 205 -15.96 3.84 7.81
CA GLU A 205 -15.57 2.73 6.93
C GLU A 205 -16.49 1.51 7.03
N LEU A 206 -16.85 1.07 8.23
CA LEU A 206 -17.66 -0.13 8.45
C LEU A 206 -19.12 0.02 8.00
N GLY A 207 -19.62 1.25 7.92
CA GLY A 207 -20.89 1.61 7.30
C GLY A 207 -20.87 1.66 5.76
N ARG A 208 -19.72 1.45 5.10
CA ARG A 208 -19.60 1.37 3.63
C ARG A 208 -19.76 -0.07 3.16
N GLY A 209 -19.95 -0.24 1.84
CA GLY A 209 -20.17 -1.55 1.20
C GLY A 209 -19.14 -2.61 1.59
N ARG A 210 -19.64 -3.84 1.75
CA ARG A 210 -18.96 -5.06 2.22
C ARG A 210 -18.91 -6.13 1.11
N PRO A 211 -18.08 -7.20 1.22
CA PRO A 211 -17.13 -7.48 2.31
C PRO A 211 -16.03 -6.43 2.39
N ARG A 212 -15.57 -6.08 3.60
CA ARG A 212 -14.61 -4.97 3.80
C ARG A 212 -13.41 -5.35 4.66
N LEU A 213 -12.22 -4.95 4.20
CA LEU A 213 -10.99 -4.93 4.98
C LEU A 213 -10.63 -3.48 5.32
N VAL A 214 -10.53 -3.16 6.62
CA VAL A 214 -10.02 -1.88 7.10
C VAL A 214 -8.62 -2.12 7.65
N LEU A 215 -7.60 -1.49 7.06
CA LEU A 215 -6.25 -1.49 7.59
C LEU A 215 -6.04 -0.23 8.43
N THR A 216 -5.42 -0.34 9.62
CA THR A 216 -4.88 0.84 10.31
C THR A 216 -3.37 0.98 10.06
N SER A 217 -2.81 2.13 10.44
CA SER A 217 -1.36 2.35 10.53
C SER A 217 -1.09 3.40 11.61
N GLY A 218 -0.69 2.97 12.81
CA GLY A 218 -0.31 3.88 13.92
C GLY A 218 -0.99 3.60 15.26
N GLY A 219 -0.55 4.33 16.29
CA GLY A 219 -1.13 4.34 17.64
C GLY A 219 -1.14 2.99 18.39
N ILE A 220 -0.08 2.17 18.33
CA ILE A 220 0.01 0.87 19.04
C ILE A 220 1.36 0.57 19.72
N GLY A 221 2.17 1.59 19.96
CA GLY A 221 3.34 1.53 20.83
C GLY A 221 2.99 1.60 22.32
N SER A 222 3.94 2.13 23.11
CA SER A 222 3.88 2.19 24.58
C SER A 222 3.57 3.58 25.14
N THR A 223 3.39 4.61 24.31
CA THR A 223 3.14 5.98 24.81
C THR A 223 1.65 6.13 25.22
N PRO A 224 1.28 7.18 25.98
CA PRO A 224 -0.11 7.35 26.44
C PRO A 224 -1.11 7.49 25.27
N ASP A 225 -0.68 8.22 24.24
CA ASP A 225 -1.34 8.57 22.98
C ASP A 225 -1.51 7.39 22.00
N ASP A 226 -0.74 6.30 22.11
CA ASP A 226 -0.92 5.08 21.33
C ASP A 226 -2.27 4.36 21.63
N VAL A 227 -3.42 4.85 21.19
CA VAL A 227 -4.76 4.40 21.65
C VAL A 227 -5.53 3.49 20.68
N THR A 228 -4.93 3.00 19.61
CA THR A 228 -5.65 2.29 18.53
C THR A 228 -6.26 0.95 18.99
N PHE A 229 -5.60 0.19 19.89
CA PHE A 229 -6.18 -1.06 20.41
C PHE A 229 -7.39 -0.77 21.31
N GLU A 230 -7.24 0.15 22.25
CA GLU A 230 -8.32 0.63 23.12
C GLU A 230 -9.49 1.19 22.31
N ALA A 231 -9.21 1.94 21.22
CA ALA A 231 -10.23 2.55 20.38
C ALA A 231 -11.01 1.52 19.55
N VAL A 232 -10.33 0.55 18.91
CA VAL A 232 -11.02 -0.54 18.20
C VAL A 232 -11.84 -1.39 19.16
N ALA A 233 -11.32 -1.69 20.35
CA ALA A 233 -12.06 -2.45 21.36
C ALA A 233 -13.31 -1.69 21.87
N ARG A 234 -13.18 -0.39 22.15
CA ARG A 234 -14.31 0.48 22.52
C ARG A 234 -15.36 0.57 21.41
N HIS A 235 -14.93 0.77 20.16
CA HIS A 235 -15.81 0.85 18.99
C HIS A 235 -16.63 -0.43 18.80
N LEU A 236 -16.01 -1.60 18.94
CA LEU A 236 -16.67 -2.90 18.84
C LEU A 236 -17.29 -3.39 20.17
N HIS A 237 -17.35 -2.54 21.19
CA HIS A 237 -17.93 -2.80 22.52
C HIS A 237 -17.40 -4.06 23.21
N MET A 238 -16.11 -4.36 23.01
CA MET A 238 -15.40 -5.53 23.55
C MET A 238 -14.31 -5.11 24.54
N PRO A 239 -13.95 -5.96 25.52
CA PRO A 239 -12.83 -5.69 26.41
C PRO A 239 -11.48 -5.85 25.69
N LEU A 240 -10.41 -5.36 26.32
CA LEU A 240 -9.04 -5.75 25.99
C LEU A 240 -8.63 -6.97 26.82
N ARG A 241 -7.91 -7.91 26.19
CA ARG A 241 -7.30 -9.08 26.81
C ARG A 241 -5.78 -9.00 26.74
N LEU A 242 -5.09 -9.56 27.74
CA LEU A 242 -3.64 -9.71 27.69
C LEU A 242 -3.28 -10.86 26.73
N GLU A 243 -2.55 -10.57 25.67
CA GLU A 243 -2.06 -11.57 24.71
C GLU A 243 -0.76 -12.24 25.23
N PRO A 244 -0.78 -13.54 25.59
CA PRO A 244 0.36 -14.21 26.22
C PRO A 244 1.63 -14.19 25.36
N THR A 245 1.50 -14.29 24.03
CA THR A 245 2.64 -14.32 23.10
C THR A 245 3.41 -13.01 23.15
N ILE A 246 2.71 -11.87 23.17
CA ILE A 246 3.32 -10.54 23.19
C ILE A 246 3.79 -10.20 24.61
N ASN A 247 2.99 -10.53 25.63
CA ASN A 247 3.37 -10.34 27.03
C ASN A 247 4.65 -11.12 27.41
N SER A 248 4.86 -12.31 26.82
CA SER A 248 6.10 -13.08 26.96
C SER A 248 7.30 -12.33 26.36
N ARG A 249 7.19 -11.85 25.11
CA ARG A 249 8.24 -11.06 24.43
C ARG A 249 8.57 -9.75 25.16
N ILE A 250 7.55 -9.07 25.71
CA ILE A 250 7.72 -7.90 26.57
C ILE A 250 8.51 -8.26 27.83
N SER A 251 8.14 -9.37 28.49
CA SER A 251 8.85 -9.82 29.69
C SER A 251 10.33 -10.11 29.40
N SER A 252 10.66 -10.71 28.24
CA SER A 252 12.05 -10.86 27.81
C SER A 252 12.77 -9.52 27.55
N ALA A 253 12.08 -8.52 26.99
CA ALA A 253 12.65 -7.18 26.76
C ALA A 253 12.88 -6.40 28.07
N LEU A 254 12.01 -6.59 29.07
CA LEU A 254 12.18 -6.04 30.41
C LEU A 254 13.35 -6.72 31.14
N THR A 255 13.48 -8.05 31.07
CA THR A 255 14.67 -8.76 31.60
C THR A 255 15.95 -8.27 30.93
N TRP A 256 15.99 -8.18 29.59
CA TRP A 256 17.16 -7.67 28.87
C TRP A 256 17.52 -6.23 29.29
N THR A 257 16.52 -5.39 29.58
CA THR A 257 16.73 -4.03 30.10
C THR A 257 17.43 -4.05 31.46
N ALA A 258 16.99 -4.93 32.36
CA ALA A 258 17.64 -5.14 33.65
C ALA A 258 19.08 -5.69 33.49
N ASP A 259 19.31 -6.60 32.54
CA ASP A 259 20.63 -7.13 32.21
C ASP A 259 21.59 -6.05 31.65
N GLN A 260 21.07 -4.97 31.05
CA GLN A 260 21.88 -3.79 30.68
C GLN A 260 22.20 -2.86 31.87
N GLY A 261 21.80 -3.24 33.09
CA GLY A 261 22.00 -2.44 34.31
C GLY A 261 20.99 -1.30 34.48
N MET A 262 19.91 -1.26 33.70
CA MET A 262 18.85 -0.26 33.83
C MET A 262 17.74 -0.74 34.75
N ALA A 263 17.34 0.09 35.71
CA ALA A 263 16.22 -0.22 36.60
C ALA A 263 14.88 -0.25 35.83
N VAL A 264 14.19 -1.40 35.85
CA VAL A 264 12.82 -1.52 35.35
C VAL A 264 11.87 -0.98 36.41
N THR A 265 11.20 0.14 36.10
CA THR A 265 10.16 0.72 36.97
C THR A 265 8.79 0.13 36.64
N SER A 266 7.86 0.22 37.59
CA SER A 266 6.44 -0.13 37.38
C SER A 266 5.78 0.69 36.27
N ASP A 267 6.24 1.92 36.02
CA ASP A 267 5.80 2.74 34.89
C ASP A 267 6.30 2.21 33.55
N HIS A 268 7.56 1.81 33.45
CA HIS A 268 8.13 1.21 32.25
C HIS A 268 7.52 -0.18 31.97
N GLU A 269 7.31 -0.99 33.01
CA GLU A 269 6.62 -2.27 32.86
C GLU A 269 5.16 -2.07 32.39
N ARG A 270 4.43 -1.12 32.97
CA ARG A 270 3.04 -0.83 32.57
C ARG A 270 2.95 -0.31 31.13
N SER A 271 3.79 0.65 30.74
CA SER A 271 3.77 1.20 29.38
C SER A 271 4.15 0.13 28.35
N MET A 272 5.11 -0.74 28.67
CA MET A 272 5.45 -1.86 27.80
C MET A 272 4.31 -2.89 27.71
N ARG A 273 3.70 -3.28 28.84
CA ARG A 273 2.58 -4.25 28.86
C ARG A 273 1.31 -3.75 28.17
N LYS A 274 1.12 -2.43 27.98
CA LYS A 274 0.05 -1.85 27.13
C LYS A 274 0.00 -2.50 25.74
N MET A 275 1.15 -2.70 25.09
CA MET A 275 1.25 -3.30 23.75
C MET A 275 0.81 -4.77 23.67
N ALA A 276 0.61 -5.45 24.80
CA ALA A 276 0.01 -6.79 24.85
C ALA A 276 -1.50 -6.79 25.15
N MET A 277 -2.11 -5.64 25.42
CA MET A 277 -3.55 -5.52 25.62
C MET A 277 -4.24 -5.35 24.27
N VAL A 278 -4.76 -6.46 23.72
CA VAL A 278 -5.38 -6.51 22.39
C VAL A 278 -6.90 -6.69 22.49
N PRO A 279 -7.69 -6.31 21.47
CA PRO A 279 -9.14 -6.54 21.47
C PRO A 279 -9.50 -8.02 21.66
N GLU A 280 -10.50 -8.29 22.51
CA GLU A 280 -11.04 -9.64 22.73
C GLU A 280 -11.61 -10.24 21.44
N GLY A 281 -11.43 -11.54 21.24
CA GLY A 281 -11.69 -12.21 19.96
C GLY A 281 -10.68 -11.87 18.83
N GLY A 282 -9.83 -10.85 19.00
CA GLY A 282 -8.76 -10.52 18.06
C GLY A 282 -7.61 -11.55 18.07
N TYR A 283 -7.05 -11.83 16.90
CA TYR A 283 -5.93 -12.77 16.71
C TYR A 283 -4.67 -12.09 16.17
N LEU A 284 -3.51 -12.63 16.57
CA LEU A 284 -2.22 -12.14 16.10
C LEU A 284 -1.98 -12.49 14.63
N LEU A 285 -1.45 -11.53 13.89
CA LEU A 285 -0.88 -11.76 12.56
C LEU A 285 0.60 -12.17 12.69
N PRO A 286 1.08 -13.13 11.87
CA PRO A 286 2.49 -13.41 11.69
C PRO A 286 3.30 -12.17 11.22
N GLY A 287 4.62 -12.27 11.28
CA GLY A 287 5.52 -11.23 10.76
C GLY A 287 5.89 -10.09 11.70
N ALA A 288 5.42 -10.09 12.95
CA ALA A 288 5.82 -9.09 13.96
C ALA A 288 7.19 -9.44 14.60
N PRO A 289 8.30 -8.70 14.31
CA PRO A 289 9.58 -8.91 14.96
C PRO A 289 9.60 -8.19 16.33
N GLY A 290 9.66 -8.95 17.42
CA GLY A 290 9.64 -8.40 18.77
C GLY A 290 8.22 -8.20 19.33
N PHE A 291 8.03 -7.17 20.15
CA PHE A 291 6.87 -7.03 21.05
C PHE A 291 5.75 -6.09 20.56
N VAL A 292 5.83 -5.54 19.35
CA VAL A 292 4.74 -4.76 18.75
C VAL A 292 3.94 -5.68 17.82
N PRO A 293 2.67 -6.03 18.12
CA PRO A 293 1.90 -6.96 17.31
C PRO A 293 1.28 -6.32 16.06
N GLY A 294 0.90 -7.19 15.12
CA GLY A 294 -0.25 -6.93 14.26
C GLY A 294 -1.43 -7.76 14.75
N VAL A 295 -2.65 -7.19 14.73
CA VAL A 295 -3.86 -7.87 15.21
C VAL A 295 -4.95 -7.77 14.15
N ALA A 296 -5.66 -8.85 13.89
CA ALA A 296 -6.88 -8.83 13.10
C ALA A 296 -8.10 -9.10 14.00
N VAL A 297 -9.20 -8.40 13.73
CA VAL A 297 -10.50 -8.56 14.42
C VAL A 297 -11.58 -8.73 13.35
N ASP A 298 -12.25 -9.89 13.38
CA ASP A 298 -13.31 -10.24 12.43
C ASP A 298 -14.69 -9.82 12.96
N ILE A 299 -15.50 -9.25 12.08
CA ILE A 299 -16.83 -8.69 12.32
C ILE A 299 -17.81 -9.39 11.36
N ASP A 300 -18.96 -9.83 11.87
CA ASP A 300 -20.02 -10.50 11.08
C ASP A 300 -19.51 -11.66 10.19
N GLY A 301 -18.54 -12.44 10.70
CA GLY A 301 -17.92 -13.56 9.99
C GLY A 301 -16.63 -13.23 9.22
N GLY A 302 -16.13 -12.00 9.33
CA GLY A 302 -14.85 -11.60 8.74
C GLY A 302 -14.85 -11.61 7.21
N LEU A 303 -13.67 -11.62 6.58
CA LEU A 303 -13.58 -11.75 5.12
C LEU A 303 -14.11 -13.10 4.58
N ALA A 304 -14.46 -14.07 5.43
CA ALA A 304 -15.07 -15.33 5.00
C ALA A 304 -16.56 -15.19 4.65
N ALA A 305 -17.26 -14.19 5.19
CA ALA A 305 -18.67 -13.93 4.90
C ALA A 305 -18.85 -12.79 3.88
N GLU A 306 -19.83 -12.90 2.99
CA GLU A 306 -20.15 -11.84 2.01
C GLU A 306 -20.57 -10.53 2.69
N GLY A 307 -21.29 -10.63 3.81
CA GLY A 307 -21.68 -9.49 4.65
C GLY A 307 -20.65 -9.11 5.72
N GLY A 308 -19.50 -9.80 5.80
CA GLY A 308 -18.53 -9.62 6.88
C GLY A 308 -17.54 -8.48 6.66
N ALA A 309 -16.78 -8.15 7.72
CA ALA A 309 -15.69 -7.19 7.65
C ALA A 309 -14.54 -7.58 8.60
N THR A 310 -13.33 -7.12 8.32
CA THR A 310 -12.16 -7.35 9.18
C THR A 310 -11.42 -6.04 9.39
N ILE A 311 -11.13 -5.70 10.64
CA ILE A 311 -10.17 -4.65 10.98
C ILE A 311 -8.80 -5.32 11.17
N VAL A 312 -7.77 -4.77 10.54
CA VAL A 312 -6.38 -5.18 10.74
C VAL A 312 -5.60 -3.99 11.28
N ILE A 313 -5.08 -4.15 12.49
CA ILE A 313 -4.36 -3.12 13.23
C ILE A 313 -2.86 -3.33 13.01
N LEU A 314 -2.16 -2.31 12.51
CA LEU A 314 -0.74 -2.36 12.14
C LEU A 314 0.07 -1.21 12.79
N PRO A 315 1.35 -1.44 13.11
CA PRO A 315 2.22 -0.41 13.68
C PRO A 315 2.54 0.72 12.70
N GLY A 316 2.77 1.93 13.22
CA GLY A 316 3.22 3.06 12.40
C GLY A 316 4.63 2.88 11.81
N VAL A 317 5.48 2.05 12.43
CA VAL A 317 6.86 1.82 11.98
C VAL A 317 6.87 1.06 10.64
N PRO A 318 7.33 1.65 9.52
CA PRO A 318 7.13 1.07 8.19
C PRO A 318 7.69 -0.34 8.02
N GLY A 319 8.91 -0.60 8.54
CA GLY A 319 9.54 -1.92 8.44
C GLY A 319 8.81 -3.02 9.22
N GLN A 320 8.06 -2.68 10.28
CA GLN A 320 7.22 -3.62 11.02
C GLN A 320 5.90 -3.87 10.28
N LEU A 321 5.24 -2.79 9.84
CA LEU A 321 3.99 -2.84 9.06
C LEU A 321 4.15 -3.69 7.80
N GLN A 322 5.23 -3.44 7.03
CA GLN A 322 5.52 -4.15 5.79
C GLN A 322 5.74 -5.66 6.04
N ARG A 323 6.40 -6.02 7.15
CA ARG A 323 6.67 -7.42 7.50
C ARG A 323 5.40 -8.15 7.95
N ILE A 324 4.59 -7.53 8.81
CA ILE A 324 3.29 -8.05 9.26
C ILE A 324 2.32 -8.18 8.08
N PHE A 325 2.35 -7.24 7.14
CA PHE A 325 1.54 -7.32 5.93
C PHE A 325 1.94 -8.50 5.05
N VAL A 326 3.24 -8.65 4.73
CA VAL A 326 3.73 -9.69 3.81
C VAL A 326 3.67 -11.11 4.41
N ASP A 327 4.00 -11.28 5.69
CA ASP A 327 3.97 -12.59 6.35
C ASP A 327 2.57 -12.96 6.87
N GLY A 328 1.73 -11.96 7.18
CA GLY A 328 0.44 -12.14 7.84
C GLY A 328 -0.74 -11.84 6.92
N VAL A 329 -0.99 -10.56 6.63
CA VAL A 329 -2.20 -10.10 5.92
C VAL A 329 -2.33 -10.75 4.53
N GLU A 330 -1.25 -10.73 3.75
CA GLU A 330 -1.25 -11.25 2.38
C GLU A 330 -1.55 -12.76 2.30
N PRO A 331 -0.79 -13.66 2.97
CA PRO A 331 -1.04 -15.10 2.88
C PRO A 331 -2.29 -15.57 3.65
N HIS A 332 -2.69 -14.92 4.74
CA HIS A 332 -3.81 -15.41 5.58
C HIS A 332 -5.16 -14.75 5.26
N LEU A 333 -5.20 -13.48 4.84
CA LEU A 333 -6.46 -12.78 4.55
C LEU A 333 -6.74 -12.61 3.05
N LEU A 334 -5.72 -12.44 2.22
CA LEU A 334 -5.87 -12.02 0.81
C LEU A 334 -5.62 -13.13 -0.22
N ALA A 335 -4.93 -14.20 0.16
CA ALA A 335 -4.58 -15.31 -0.72
C ALA A 335 -5.80 -15.89 -1.46
N GLY A 336 -5.67 -16.14 -2.78
CA GLY A 336 -6.72 -16.72 -3.63
C GLY A 336 -7.90 -15.80 -3.95
N ARG A 337 -8.11 -14.69 -3.21
CA ARG A 337 -9.21 -13.74 -3.41
C ARG A 337 -8.90 -12.67 -4.45
N GLY A 338 -7.62 -12.41 -4.70
CA GLY A 338 -7.14 -11.32 -5.54
C GLY A 338 -7.31 -11.55 -7.04
N ARG A 339 -7.45 -10.45 -7.80
CA ARG A 339 -7.37 -10.45 -9.27
C ARG A 339 -6.36 -9.39 -9.72
N PRO A 340 -5.05 -9.69 -9.69
CA PRO A 340 -4.01 -8.78 -10.19
C PRO A 340 -4.31 -8.29 -11.61
N GLN A 341 -4.23 -6.98 -11.82
CA GLN A 341 -4.42 -6.36 -13.13
C GLN A 341 -3.09 -6.26 -13.86
N HIS A 342 -3.09 -6.46 -15.18
CA HIS A 342 -1.94 -6.11 -16.00
C HIS A 342 -1.80 -4.58 -16.05
N VAL A 343 -0.56 -4.09 -16.04
CA VAL A 343 -0.24 -2.66 -16.07
C VAL A 343 0.84 -2.41 -17.12
N ALA A 344 0.54 -1.55 -18.08
CA ALA A 344 1.48 -1.10 -19.11
C ALA A 344 1.68 0.42 -19.03
N GLU A 345 2.88 0.89 -19.33
CA GLU A 345 3.27 2.31 -19.28
C GLU A 345 4.04 2.71 -20.54
N VAL A 346 3.73 3.88 -21.09
CA VAL A 346 4.54 4.53 -22.14
C VAL A 346 4.86 5.97 -21.72
N SER A 347 6.11 6.39 -21.96
CA SER A 347 6.62 7.75 -21.73
C SER A 347 6.70 8.49 -23.06
N HIS A 348 6.25 9.73 -23.12
CA HIS A 348 6.28 10.55 -24.33
C HIS A 348 6.55 12.04 -24.04
N PRO A 349 7.16 12.78 -24.99
CA PRO A 349 7.50 14.20 -24.78
C PRO A 349 6.38 15.18 -25.14
N TYR A 350 5.27 14.69 -25.71
CA TYR A 350 4.17 15.54 -26.14
C TYR A 350 3.32 16.06 -24.97
N PRO A 351 2.79 17.30 -25.04
CA PRO A 351 1.75 17.76 -24.14
C PRO A 351 0.53 16.82 -24.18
N GLU A 352 -0.10 16.57 -23.03
CA GLU A 352 -1.27 15.70 -22.88
C GLU A 352 -2.41 15.99 -23.88
N SER A 353 -2.68 17.27 -24.15
CA SER A 353 -3.69 17.71 -25.14
C SER A 353 -3.40 17.27 -26.58
N THR A 354 -2.17 16.85 -26.89
CA THR A 354 -1.80 16.27 -28.19
C THR A 354 -2.32 14.83 -28.33
N LEU A 355 -2.49 14.13 -27.20
CA LEU A 355 -2.97 12.74 -27.18
C LEU A 355 -4.48 12.63 -27.03
N SER A 356 -5.21 13.70 -26.70
CA SER A 356 -6.67 13.65 -26.50
C SER A 356 -7.44 12.83 -27.56
N PRO A 357 -7.15 12.93 -28.88
CA PRO A 357 -7.83 12.10 -29.89
C PRO A 357 -7.63 10.58 -29.73
N VAL A 358 -6.47 10.13 -29.25
CA VAL A 358 -6.23 8.70 -28.94
C VAL A 358 -6.73 8.34 -27.54
N LEU A 359 -6.70 9.26 -26.56
CA LEU A 359 -7.25 9.01 -25.23
C LEU A 359 -8.78 8.83 -25.26
N ASP A 360 -9.50 9.70 -26.00
CA ASP A 360 -10.94 9.56 -26.22
C ASP A 360 -11.29 8.24 -26.93
N ARG A 361 -10.45 7.84 -27.91
CA ARG A 361 -10.59 6.57 -28.63
C ARG A 361 -10.34 5.35 -27.73
N LEU A 362 -9.33 5.40 -26.87
CA LEU A 362 -9.05 4.37 -25.87
C LEU A 362 -10.23 4.18 -24.91
N VAL A 363 -10.79 5.28 -24.39
CA VAL A 363 -11.98 5.24 -23.49
C VAL A 363 -13.23 4.71 -24.21
N ALA A 364 -13.33 4.87 -25.54
CA ALA A 364 -14.44 4.35 -26.34
C ALA A 364 -14.31 2.86 -26.71
N GLU A 365 -13.12 2.41 -27.12
CA GLU A 365 -12.86 1.03 -27.58
C GLU A 365 -12.48 0.07 -26.44
N TYR A 366 -11.97 0.61 -25.32
CA TYR A 366 -11.48 -0.14 -24.15
C TYR A 366 -12.08 0.39 -22.83
N PRO A 367 -13.42 0.41 -22.65
CA PRO A 367 -14.08 0.93 -21.45
C PRO A 367 -13.85 0.10 -20.16
N ASP A 368 -13.24 -1.07 -20.30
CA ASP A 368 -12.77 -2.01 -19.30
C ASP A 368 -11.26 -1.86 -18.97
N VAL A 369 -10.53 -1.04 -19.74
CA VAL A 369 -9.15 -0.65 -19.44
C VAL A 369 -9.16 0.71 -18.75
N HIS A 370 -8.61 0.78 -17.55
CA HIS A 370 -8.45 2.05 -16.85
C HIS A 370 -7.24 2.81 -17.40
N LEU A 371 -7.55 3.94 -18.04
CA LEU A 371 -6.59 4.91 -18.56
C LEU A 371 -6.22 5.94 -17.48
N GLY A 372 -4.93 6.10 -17.23
CA GLY A 372 -4.35 7.20 -16.48
C GLY A 372 -3.33 7.96 -17.33
N SER A 373 -3.32 9.28 -17.22
CA SER A 373 -2.37 10.19 -17.88
C SER A 373 -1.75 11.10 -16.82
N TYR A 374 -0.44 11.32 -16.91
CA TYR A 374 0.35 11.98 -15.89
C TYR A 374 1.31 12.99 -16.55
N PRO A 375 1.08 14.31 -16.44
CA PRO A 375 1.91 15.31 -17.10
C PRO A 375 3.26 15.53 -16.39
N GLY A 376 4.29 15.86 -17.18
CA GLY A 376 5.63 16.19 -16.69
C GLY A 376 6.57 16.61 -17.82
N THR A 377 7.88 16.64 -17.53
CA THR A 377 8.95 16.89 -18.53
C THR A 377 8.93 15.87 -19.67
N GLU A 378 8.69 14.61 -19.31
CA GLU A 378 8.09 13.59 -20.16
C GLU A 378 6.75 13.24 -19.50
N CYS A 379 5.70 13.13 -20.30
CA CYS A 379 4.38 12.69 -19.86
C CYS A 379 4.31 11.16 -19.86
N ILE A 380 3.52 10.57 -18.95
CA ILE A 380 3.32 9.12 -18.88
C ILE A 380 1.85 8.80 -19.09
N VAL A 381 1.57 7.88 -20.02
CA VAL A 381 0.26 7.21 -20.11
C VAL A 381 0.39 5.80 -19.54
N ARG A 382 -0.54 5.44 -18.67
CA ARG A 382 -0.63 4.14 -18.00
C ARG A 382 -1.98 3.51 -18.30
N LEU A 383 -1.96 2.24 -18.69
CA LEU A 383 -3.15 1.43 -18.90
C LEU A 383 -3.18 0.28 -17.88
N LYS A 384 -4.34 0.03 -17.26
CA LYS A 384 -4.56 -1.08 -16.32
C LYS A 384 -5.79 -1.89 -16.68
N GLY A 385 -5.78 -3.21 -16.51
CA GLY A 385 -6.94 -4.06 -16.77
C GLY A 385 -6.61 -5.54 -17.01
N GLU A 386 -7.44 -6.20 -17.81
CA GLU A 386 -7.16 -7.54 -18.35
C GLU A 386 -5.96 -7.46 -19.32
N LYS A 387 -5.10 -8.48 -19.34
CA LYS A 387 -3.81 -8.45 -20.05
C LYS A 387 -3.97 -8.18 -21.55
N ASN A 388 -4.77 -8.98 -22.24
CA ASN A 388 -4.91 -8.90 -23.70
C ASN A 388 -5.57 -7.58 -24.11
N ARG A 389 -6.56 -7.10 -23.33
CA ARG A 389 -7.20 -5.79 -23.52
C ARG A 389 -6.22 -4.62 -23.33
N VAL A 390 -5.35 -4.69 -22.32
CA VAL A 390 -4.30 -3.67 -22.07
C VAL A 390 -3.22 -3.69 -23.15
N GLU A 391 -2.78 -4.87 -23.60
CA GLU A 391 -1.76 -4.98 -24.66
C GLU A 391 -2.27 -4.43 -26.00
N ALA A 392 -3.49 -4.77 -26.43
CA ALA A 392 -4.11 -4.21 -27.64
C ALA A 392 -4.36 -2.70 -27.54
N ALA A 393 -4.77 -2.21 -26.37
CA ALA A 393 -4.90 -0.77 -26.11
C ALA A 393 -3.54 -0.04 -26.16
N MET A 394 -2.46 -0.68 -25.70
CA MET A 394 -1.11 -0.12 -25.77
C MET A 394 -0.53 -0.13 -27.19
N GLU A 395 -0.88 -1.11 -28.03
CA GLU A 395 -0.54 -1.13 -29.46
C GLU A 395 -1.20 0.03 -30.23
N LEU A 396 -2.49 0.30 -29.95
CA LEU A 396 -3.21 1.46 -30.49
C LEU A 396 -2.53 2.79 -30.13
N LEU A 397 -2.14 2.94 -28.85
CA LEU A 397 -1.44 4.12 -28.35
C LEU A 397 -0.03 4.27 -28.94
N SER A 398 0.71 3.16 -29.06
CA SER A 398 2.05 3.15 -29.65
C SER A 398 2.00 3.56 -31.12
N THR A 399 1.04 3.03 -31.88
CA THR A 399 0.79 3.42 -33.28
C THR A 399 0.53 4.92 -33.43
N TYR A 400 -0.23 5.52 -32.51
CA TYR A 400 -0.50 6.97 -32.52
C TYR A 400 0.74 7.80 -32.15
N LEU A 401 1.52 7.34 -31.16
CA LEU A 401 2.79 7.97 -30.79
C LEU A 401 3.80 7.90 -31.93
N ASP A 402 3.87 6.81 -32.68
CA ASP A 402 4.75 6.71 -33.85
C ASP A 402 4.30 7.59 -35.03
N ALA A 403 3.00 7.82 -35.21
CA ALA A 403 2.52 8.84 -36.14
C ALA A 403 2.99 10.25 -35.72
N LEU A 404 2.97 10.58 -34.42
CA LEU A 404 3.50 11.85 -33.90
C LEU A 404 5.04 11.92 -33.95
N ASN A 405 5.75 10.81 -33.76
CA ASN A 405 7.23 10.74 -33.86
C ASN A 405 7.70 11.06 -35.29
N ASN A 406 6.88 10.73 -36.30
CA ASN A 406 7.17 10.98 -37.71
C ASN A 406 6.65 12.34 -38.24
N ASP A 407 5.90 13.13 -37.45
CA ASP A 407 5.48 14.48 -37.83
C ASP A 407 6.52 15.54 -37.37
N PRO A 408 7.17 16.29 -38.30
CA PRO A 408 8.09 17.37 -37.95
C PRO A 408 7.44 18.50 -37.13
N ALA A 409 6.13 18.72 -37.20
CA ALA A 409 5.44 19.72 -36.38
C ALA A 409 5.28 19.24 -34.93
N ALA A 410 4.79 18.02 -34.72
CA ALA A 410 4.78 17.37 -33.41
C ALA A 410 6.18 17.28 -32.78
N ALA A 411 7.23 16.93 -33.56
CA ALA A 411 8.60 16.90 -33.07
C ALA A 411 9.10 18.27 -32.54
N ARG A 412 8.72 19.38 -33.19
CA ARG A 412 9.00 20.74 -32.68
C ARG A 412 8.21 21.05 -31.41
N LEU A 413 6.96 20.60 -31.32
CA LEU A 413 6.12 20.77 -30.12
C LEU A 413 6.68 20.00 -28.92
N ALA A 414 7.22 18.80 -29.13
CA ALA A 414 7.86 17.99 -28.10
C ALA A 414 9.08 18.67 -27.46
N GLU A 415 9.99 19.25 -28.25
CA GLU A 415 11.15 19.96 -27.67
C GLU A 415 10.74 21.31 -27.05
N ALA A 416 9.74 21.99 -27.61
CA ALA A 416 9.15 23.19 -27.01
C ALA A 416 8.39 22.91 -25.70
N TRP A 417 7.86 21.70 -25.51
CA TRP A 417 7.28 21.25 -24.25
C TRP A 417 8.36 20.96 -23.22
N ARG A 418 9.36 20.14 -23.57
CA ARG A 418 10.50 19.80 -22.68
C ARG A 418 11.24 21.03 -22.17
N SER A 419 11.45 22.05 -23.01
CA SER A 419 12.18 23.26 -22.62
C SER A 419 11.44 24.12 -21.59
N ARG A 420 10.11 23.95 -21.44
CA ARG A 420 9.29 24.60 -20.41
C ARG A 420 9.53 24.05 -18.99
N TRP A 421 10.19 22.91 -18.87
CA TRP A 421 10.50 22.23 -17.60
C TRP A 421 12.00 22.27 -17.24
N ARG A 422 12.75 23.21 -17.83
CA ARG A 422 14.15 23.51 -17.48
C ARG A 422 14.26 24.88 -16.82
#